data_AF-A0A1G5VGT9-F1
#
_entry.id   AF-A0A1G5VGT9-F1
#
_cell.length_a   1.000
_cell.length_b   1.000
_cell.length_c   1.000
_cell.angle_alpha   90.00
_cell.angle_beta   90.00
_cell.angle_gamma   90.00
#
_symmetry.space_group_name_H-M   'P 1'
#
loop_
_entity.id
_entity.type
_entity.pdbx_description
1 polymer ?
#
loop_
_entity_poly.entity_id
_entity_poly.type
_entity_poly.pdbx_seq_one_letter_code
_entity_poly.pdbx_strand_id
1 'polypeptide(L)'
;MKILRLNKQNEPDIDELFRMLSDLEGFLDEDVNINDELWNQNFQTVLDFQDPDGSFNLLNFIDMPSDARVDFYYMPTYVCTAVLMKTYLTDSSRFNTKEKSALSKGLKMSCCRNLSGHGYGGFKGQIEALNIFMKGGVREFIDLFPDFCPKFSEMIRRIISSFRDMESQGKFFGSWGESYETEIKAINEYFSNRNVFVYGTLMKGEGNARYLQNSAFLCTAVITGYQMYDVGWYPAIVSGDNLITGELYRVPIKDMPAIDMLEGEGTLYIKKCERVTDSKGNTTFAFVYIYNEDVSNLKKIDSWKEYVWYVSYGSNMLRERFMCYIKGGSYEGSRYRDPCDDTSLPIAVKTVEIPYDMYFGNESGSWENGGVSFIDTTKKGKALGVAYLITKKQFKHVREQENGGHFPGNGKWYTDIIDLGEMDGFEVKTITNKIFRRYNKPCDAYWDTLIKGIKENWPDMSDEDITDYLINCIR
;
A
#
# COMPACT_ATOMS: atom_id res chain seq x y z
N MET A 1 -23.18 2.82 2.74
CA MET A 1 -23.73 4.12 2.34
C MET A 1 -25.25 4.25 2.55
N LYS A 2 -25.67 5.30 3.27
CA LYS A 2 -27.07 5.70 3.53
C LYS A 2 -27.43 6.87 2.60
N ILE A 3 -28.72 7.06 2.29
CA ILE A 3 -29.19 8.25 1.56
C ILE A 3 -29.01 9.49 2.44
N LEU A 4 -28.28 10.47 1.94
CA LEU A 4 -28.07 11.76 2.61
C LEU A 4 -29.34 12.61 2.51
N ARG A 5 -29.89 12.99 3.66
CA ARG A 5 -31.07 13.86 3.75
C ARG A 5 -30.70 15.11 4.54
N LEU A 6 -30.53 16.22 3.82
CA LEU A 6 -30.23 17.53 4.38
C LEU A 6 -31.43 18.45 4.20
N ASN A 7 -31.77 19.17 5.26
CA ASN A 7 -32.79 20.21 5.22
C ASN A 7 -32.42 21.33 6.17
N LYS A 8 -32.63 22.56 5.73
CA LYS A 8 -32.37 23.73 6.56
C LYS A 8 -33.46 23.91 7.58
N GLN A 9 -33.06 23.95 8.83
CA GLN A 9 -33.95 24.09 9.98
C GLN A 9 -34.21 25.58 10.24
N ASN A 10 -35.48 25.97 10.34
CA ASN A 10 -35.86 27.33 10.78
C ASN A 10 -35.95 27.40 12.31
N GLU A 11 -36.43 26.33 12.92
CA GLU A 11 -36.42 26.09 14.37
C GLU A 11 -35.50 24.89 14.62
N PRO A 12 -34.55 24.97 15.57
CA PRO A 12 -33.53 23.94 15.72
C PRO A 12 -34.08 22.69 16.40
N ASP A 13 -34.29 21.62 15.63
CA ASP A 13 -34.34 20.26 16.15
C ASP A 13 -32.91 19.73 16.33
N ILE A 14 -32.44 19.71 17.58
CA ILE A 14 -31.05 19.37 17.91
C ILE A 14 -30.68 17.94 17.49
N ASP A 15 -31.57 16.98 17.69
CA ASP A 15 -31.31 15.58 17.33
C ASP A 15 -31.19 15.44 15.81
N GLU A 16 -32.04 16.15 15.06
CA GLU A 16 -32.00 16.16 13.61
C GLU A 16 -30.74 16.86 13.06
N LEU A 17 -30.28 17.94 13.69
CA LEU A 17 -29.03 18.63 13.32
C LEU A 17 -27.82 17.71 13.50
N PHE A 18 -27.70 17.05 14.66
CA PHE A 18 -26.61 16.11 14.91
C PHE A 18 -26.70 14.88 14.01
N ARG A 19 -27.91 14.38 13.70
CA ARG A 19 -28.11 13.32 12.70
C ARG A 19 -27.57 13.74 11.34
N MET A 20 -27.90 14.94 10.85
CA MET A 20 -27.43 15.44 9.55
C MET A 20 -25.91 15.58 9.52
N LEU A 21 -25.31 16.12 10.58
CA LEU A 21 -23.85 16.24 10.67
C LEU A 21 -23.17 14.87 10.68
N SER A 22 -23.70 13.92 11.46
CA SER A 22 -23.18 12.54 11.48
C SER A 22 -23.32 11.84 10.12
N ASP A 23 -24.44 12.04 9.41
CA ASP A 23 -24.63 11.49 8.07
C ASP A 23 -23.65 12.12 7.05
N LEU A 24 -23.32 13.41 7.19
CA LEU A 24 -22.30 14.09 6.38
C LEU A 24 -20.89 13.55 6.66
N GLU A 25 -20.53 13.37 7.93
CA GLU A 25 -19.24 12.79 8.33
C GLU A 25 -19.11 11.35 7.83
N GLY A 26 -20.18 10.56 7.95
CA GLY A 26 -20.25 9.23 7.38
C GLY A 26 -20.05 9.22 5.87
N PHE A 27 -20.62 10.18 5.15
CA PHE A 27 -20.40 10.31 3.70
C PHE A 27 -18.96 10.73 3.34
N LEU A 28 -18.31 11.55 4.16
CA LEU A 28 -16.88 11.87 3.99
C LEU A 28 -15.97 10.65 4.15
N ASP A 29 -16.34 9.72 5.03
CA ASP A 29 -15.60 8.47 5.26
C ASP A 29 -15.75 7.47 4.11
N GLU A 30 -16.85 7.53 3.35
CA GLU A 30 -17.09 6.68 2.17
C GLU A 30 -16.12 7.00 1.02
N ASP A 31 -15.75 5.98 0.25
CA ASP A 31 -14.90 6.15 -0.92
C ASP A 31 -15.62 6.83 -2.07
N VAL A 32 -14.88 7.63 -2.84
CA VAL A 32 -15.42 8.29 -4.03
C VAL A 32 -15.71 7.21 -5.07
N ASN A 33 -16.99 7.03 -5.41
CA ASN A 33 -17.41 6.07 -6.43
C ASN A 33 -18.34 6.75 -7.44
N ILE A 34 -17.77 7.25 -8.53
CA ILE A 34 -18.50 7.97 -9.58
C ILE A 34 -19.46 7.08 -10.38
N ASN A 35 -19.31 5.76 -10.30
CA ASN A 35 -20.17 4.79 -10.98
C ASN A 35 -21.34 4.33 -10.09
N ASP A 36 -21.35 4.69 -8.81
CA ASP A 36 -22.42 4.36 -7.88
C ASP A 36 -23.50 5.46 -7.91
N GLU A 37 -24.72 5.08 -8.25
CA GLU A 37 -25.85 6.01 -8.39
C GLU A 37 -26.21 6.70 -7.06
N LEU A 38 -26.16 5.97 -5.95
CA LEU A 38 -26.45 6.52 -4.62
C LEU A 38 -25.34 7.47 -4.16
N TRP A 39 -24.08 7.17 -4.47
CA TRP A 39 -22.95 8.07 -4.19
C TRP A 39 -23.12 9.39 -4.95
N ASN A 40 -23.43 9.29 -6.24
CA ASN A 40 -23.69 10.46 -7.10
C ASN A 40 -24.86 11.29 -6.58
N GLN A 41 -25.94 10.64 -6.15
CA GLN A 41 -27.09 11.31 -5.53
C GLN A 41 -26.68 12.07 -4.27
N ASN A 42 -25.94 11.44 -3.36
CA ASN A 42 -25.47 12.08 -2.13
C ASN A 42 -24.53 13.26 -2.41
N PHE A 43 -23.62 13.11 -3.37
CA PHE A 43 -22.74 14.18 -3.81
C PHE A 43 -23.52 15.37 -4.38
N GLN A 44 -24.57 15.10 -5.16
CA GLN A 44 -25.46 16.14 -5.69
C GLN A 44 -26.23 16.83 -4.55
N THR A 45 -26.71 16.08 -3.56
CA THR A 45 -27.34 16.65 -2.35
C THR A 45 -26.41 17.61 -1.63
N VAL A 46 -25.11 17.27 -1.50
CA VAL A 46 -24.11 18.19 -0.92
C VAL A 46 -24.01 19.47 -1.75
N LEU A 47 -23.84 19.37 -3.07
CA LEU A 47 -23.70 20.53 -3.96
C LEU A 47 -24.91 21.47 -3.89
N ASP A 48 -26.13 20.92 -3.91
CA ASP A 48 -27.36 21.70 -3.92
C ASP A 48 -27.70 22.31 -2.55
N PHE A 49 -27.05 21.82 -1.48
CA PHE A 49 -27.21 22.35 -0.13
C PHE A 49 -26.36 23.61 0.14
N GLN A 50 -25.40 23.94 -0.75
CA GLN A 50 -24.51 25.08 -0.54
C GLN A 50 -25.24 26.43 -0.63
N ASP A 51 -24.96 27.31 0.32
CA ASP A 51 -25.42 28.70 0.30
C ASP A 51 -24.70 29.57 -0.73
N PRO A 52 -25.32 30.71 -1.13
CA PRO A 52 -24.67 31.66 -2.03
C PRO A 52 -23.30 32.16 -1.56
N ASP A 53 -23.12 32.28 -0.23
CA ASP A 53 -21.87 32.69 0.41
C ASP A 53 -20.79 31.58 0.42
N GLY A 54 -21.18 30.32 0.18
CA GLY A 54 -20.30 29.16 0.16
C GLY A 54 -20.40 28.25 1.37
N SER A 55 -21.18 28.62 2.39
CA SER A 55 -21.40 27.80 3.58
C SER A 55 -22.36 26.64 3.30
N PHE A 56 -22.34 25.64 4.17
CA PHE A 56 -23.27 24.51 4.17
C PHE A 56 -24.06 24.51 5.47
N ASN A 57 -24.58 25.67 5.83
CA ASN A 57 -25.23 25.91 7.11
C ASN A 57 -26.54 25.11 7.25
N LEU A 58 -26.71 24.43 8.38
CA LEU A 58 -27.89 23.61 8.67
C LEU A 58 -29.09 24.44 9.19
N LEU A 59 -28.89 25.71 9.55
CA LEU A 59 -29.90 26.57 10.18
C LEU A 59 -30.13 27.88 9.39
N ASN A 60 -31.37 28.33 9.24
CA ASN A 60 -31.68 29.61 8.57
C ASN A 60 -31.60 30.84 9.50
N PHE A 61 -31.13 30.68 10.73
CA PHE A 61 -31.34 31.66 11.80
C PHE A 61 -30.35 32.84 11.79
N ILE A 62 -30.88 34.06 11.93
CA ILE A 62 -30.11 35.32 11.86
C ILE A 62 -29.28 35.57 13.14
N ASP A 63 -29.72 35.06 14.30
CA ASP A 63 -29.08 35.33 15.60
C ASP A 63 -28.68 34.04 16.33
N MET A 64 -27.74 33.31 15.74
CA MET A 64 -27.24 32.05 16.29
C MET A 64 -26.17 32.31 17.37
N PRO A 65 -26.29 31.70 18.58
CA PRO A 65 -25.25 31.70 19.59
C PRO A 65 -23.89 31.27 19.04
N SER A 66 -22.81 31.81 19.59
CA SER A 66 -21.48 31.61 19.00
C SER A 66 -21.02 30.16 19.00
N ASP A 67 -21.50 29.36 19.95
CA ASP A 67 -21.26 27.93 20.07
C ASP A 67 -22.02 27.13 19.01
N ALA A 68 -23.33 27.33 18.90
CA ALA A 68 -24.15 26.71 17.87
C ALA A 68 -23.66 27.01 16.44
N ARG A 69 -23.06 28.19 16.20
CA ARG A 69 -22.43 28.51 14.90
C ARG A 69 -21.28 27.58 14.58
N VAL A 70 -20.46 27.20 15.54
CA VAL A 70 -19.36 26.26 15.27
C VAL A 70 -19.94 24.94 14.77
N ASP A 71 -20.88 24.37 15.51
CA ASP A 71 -21.39 23.02 15.26
C ASP A 71 -22.30 22.93 14.03
N PHE A 72 -23.09 23.96 13.74
CA PHE A 72 -24.14 23.85 12.72
C PHE A 72 -23.98 24.81 11.53
N TYR A 73 -23.02 25.73 11.58
CA TYR A 73 -22.64 26.57 10.43
C TYR A 73 -21.26 26.17 9.89
N TYR A 74 -20.23 26.12 10.76
CA TYR A 74 -18.85 25.89 10.32
C TYR A 74 -18.51 24.41 10.11
N MET A 75 -18.86 23.53 11.04
CA MET A 75 -18.55 22.09 10.94
C MET A 75 -19.16 21.44 9.68
N PRO A 76 -20.45 21.63 9.36
CA PRO A 76 -21.02 21.15 8.10
C PRO A 76 -20.30 21.75 6.89
N THR A 77 -19.90 23.02 6.96
CA THR A 77 -19.12 23.67 5.89
C THR A 77 -17.77 22.98 5.68
N TYR A 78 -17.06 22.63 6.76
CA TYR A 78 -15.79 21.91 6.67
C TYR A 78 -15.98 20.50 6.10
N VAL A 79 -16.97 19.75 6.58
CA VAL A 79 -17.25 18.38 6.11
C VAL A 79 -17.61 18.37 4.63
N CYS A 80 -18.58 19.19 4.21
CA CYS A 80 -18.97 19.29 2.80
C CYS A 80 -17.82 19.78 1.92
N THR A 81 -17.02 20.75 2.38
CA THR A 81 -15.85 21.22 1.63
C THR A 81 -14.79 20.11 1.51
N ALA A 82 -14.58 19.31 2.55
CA ALA A 82 -13.68 18.16 2.51
C ALA A 82 -14.20 17.06 1.55
N VAL A 83 -15.51 16.83 1.46
CA VAL A 83 -16.11 15.93 0.44
C VAL A 83 -15.84 16.44 -0.97
N LEU A 84 -16.06 17.73 -1.22
CA LEU A 84 -15.76 18.36 -2.52
C LEU A 84 -14.26 18.27 -2.85
N MET A 85 -13.38 18.50 -1.87
CA MET A 85 -11.93 18.39 -2.02
C MET A 85 -11.50 16.96 -2.34
N LYS A 86 -11.98 15.97 -1.58
CA LYS A 86 -11.73 14.54 -1.77
C LYS A 86 -12.13 14.10 -3.18
N THR A 87 -13.28 14.57 -3.65
CA THR A 87 -13.80 14.26 -4.98
C THR A 87 -12.95 14.91 -6.06
N TYR A 88 -12.57 16.18 -5.90
CA TYR A 88 -11.71 16.89 -6.85
C TYR A 88 -10.31 16.26 -6.97
N LEU A 89 -9.74 15.82 -5.85
CA LEU A 89 -8.48 15.08 -5.83
C LEU A 89 -8.56 13.77 -6.60
N THR A 90 -9.66 13.04 -6.44
CA THR A 90 -9.84 11.72 -7.06
C THR A 90 -10.17 11.83 -8.55
N ASP A 91 -11.02 12.78 -8.93
CA ASP A 91 -11.41 13.00 -10.33
C ASP A 91 -11.75 14.47 -10.58
N SER A 92 -10.71 15.24 -10.89
CA SER A 92 -10.87 16.65 -11.25
C SER A 92 -11.59 16.88 -12.59
N SER A 93 -11.68 15.86 -13.45
CA SER A 93 -12.30 15.98 -14.78
C SER A 93 -13.83 16.06 -14.69
N ARG A 94 -14.41 15.46 -13.65
CA ARG A 94 -15.84 15.57 -13.31
C ARG A 94 -16.29 16.99 -13.00
N PHE A 95 -15.38 17.85 -12.53
CA PHE A 95 -15.72 19.19 -12.08
C PHE A 95 -15.86 20.16 -13.26
N ASN A 96 -17.09 20.60 -13.53
CA ASN A 96 -17.37 21.73 -14.41
C ASN A 96 -17.24 23.05 -13.63
N THR A 97 -17.56 24.18 -14.27
CA THR A 97 -17.46 25.51 -13.67
C THR A 97 -18.28 25.65 -12.37
N LYS A 98 -19.45 25.01 -12.28
CA LYS A 98 -20.33 25.04 -11.10
C LYS A 98 -19.69 24.33 -9.91
N GLU A 99 -19.20 23.10 -10.06
CA GLU A 99 -18.59 22.36 -8.93
C GLU A 99 -17.25 22.99 -8.53
N LYS A 100 -16.44 23.49 -9.49
CA LYS A 100 -15.22 24.25 -9.17
C LYS A 100 -15.53 25.51 -8.36
N SER A 101 -16.59 26.21 -8.74
CA SER A 101 -17.08 27.37 -7.98
C SER A 101 -17.53 26.96 -6.58
N ALA A 102 -18.27 25.85 -6.44
CA ALA A 102 -18.75 25.37 -5.15
C ALA A 102 -17.59 25.05 -4.20
N LEU A 103 -16.59 24.29 -4.68
CA LEU A 103 -15.37 24.00 -3.91
C LEU A 103 -14.62 25.29 -3.56
N SER A 104 -14.43 26.21 -4.51
CA SER A 104 -13.73 27.49 -4.24
C SER A 104 -14.43 28.32 -3.15
N LYS A 105 -15.76 28.39 -3.19
CA LYS A 105 -16.55 29.11 -2.18
C LYS A 105 -16.47 28.43 -0.80
N GLY A 106 -16.60 27.10 -0.74
CA GLY A 106 -16.45 26.34 0.52
C GLY A 106 -15.07 26.52 1.16
N LEU A 107 -14.00 26.47 0.36
CA LEU A 107 -12.63 26.73 0.82
C LEU A 107 -12.46 28.15 1.36
N LYS A 108 -13.02 29.16 0.66
CA LYS A 108 -12.99 30.56 1.12
C LYS A 108 -13.76 30.74 2.43
N MET A 109 -14.93 30.13 2.57
CA MET A 109 -15.72 30.16 3.80
C MET A 109 -15.02 29.46 4.95
N SER A 110 -14.30 28.37 4.67
CA SER A 110 -13.51 27.67 5.67
C SER A 110 -12.38 28.54 6.25
N CYS A 111 -11.96 29.58 5.54
CA CYS A 111 -10.92 30.50 6.00
C CYS A 111 -11.40 31.53 7.04
N CYS A 112 -12.71 31.73 7.23
CA CYS A 112 -13.25 32.85 8.01
C CYS A 112 -12.82 32.84 9.49
N ARG A 113 -12.54 31.66 10.06
CA ARG A 113 -12.15 31.49 11.47
C ARG A 113 -10.76 30.89 11.66
N ASN A 114 -9.96 30.74 10.60
CA ASN A 114 -8.73 29.95 10.66
C ASN A 114 -8.94 28.53 11.22
N LEU A 115 -10.10 27.94 10.90
CA LEU A 115 -10.58 26.67 11.47
C LEU A 115 -10.80 26.67 13.00
N SER A 116 -10.65 27.80 13.70
CA SER A 116 -10.77 27.84 15.16
C SER A 116 -12.21 27.68 15.65
N GLY A 117 -12.37 26.91 16.73
CA GLY A 117 -13.62 26.76 17.48
C GLY A 117 -14.05 28.04 18.23
N HIS A 118 -14.97 27.93 19.19
CA HIS A 118 -15.44 29.06 20.00
C HIS A 118 -14.73 29.15 21.36
N GLY A 119 -14.59 30.38 21.88
CA GLY A 119 -14.15 30.64 23.27
C GLY A 119 -12.89 29.87 23.67
N TYR A 120 -12.91 29.28 24.87
CA TYR A 120 -11.79 28.55 25.45
C TYR A 120 -11.50 27.19 24.79
N GLY A 121 -12.42 26.66 23.96
CA GLY A 121 -12.27 25.42 23.17
C GLY A 121 -11.80 25.65 21.73
N GLY A 122 -11.33 26.86 21.41
CA GLY A 122 -10.91 27.23 20.06
C GLY A 122 -9.85 26.30 19.45
N PHE A 123 -8.98 25.76 20.31
CA PHE A 123 -7.90 24.86 19.93
C PHE A 123 -8.40 23.45 19.55
N LYS A 124 -9.31 22.88 20.36
CA LYS A 124 -9.99 21.61 20.07
C LYS A 124 -10.70 21.67 18.72
N GLY A 125 -11.49 22.72 18.48
CA GLY A 125 -12.21 22.89 17.23
C GLY A 125 -11.29 23.02 16.01
N GLN A 126 -10.10 23.62 16.16
CA GLN A 126 -9.11 23.69 15.09
C GLN A 126 -8.53 22.32 14.74
N ILE A 127 -8.27 21.48 15.75
CA ILE A 127 -7.84 20.09 15.56
C ILE A 127 -8.95 19.28 14.88
N GLU A 128 -10.20 19.38 15.36
CA GLU A 128 -11.35 18.68 14.78
C GLU A 128 -11.58 19.05 13.31
N ALA A 129 -11.57 20.35 13.00
CA ALA A 129 -11.70 20.85 11.63
C ALA A 129 -10.53 20.41 10.72
N LEU A 130 -9.29 20.41 11.24
CA LEU A 130 -8.15 19.95 10.46
C LEU A 130 -8.22 18.44 10.19
N ASN A 131 -8.65 17.63 11.16
CA ASN A 131 -8.87 16.20 10.98
C ASN A 131 -9.91 15.90 9.89
N ILE A 132 -10.99 16.70 9.81
CA ILE A 132 -11.97 16.62 8.70
C ILE A 132 -11.28 16.85 7.35
N PHE A 133 -10.46 17.89 7.24
CA PHE A 133 -9.72 18.18 6.01
C PHE A 133 -8.65 17.11 5.69
N MET A 134 -8.04 16.51 6.71
CA MET A 134 -7.11 15.38 6.54
C MET A 134 -7.81 14.15 5.94
N LYS A 135 -9.04 13.84 6.36
CA LYS A 135 -9.89 12.82 5.70
C LYS A 135 -10.21 13.17 4.24
N GLY A 136 -10.31 14.46 3.94
CA GLY A 136 -10.50 14.99 2.59
C GLY A 136 -9.25 15.04 1.70
N GLY A 137 -8.07 14.69 2.22
CA GLY A 137 -6.81 14.73 1.46
C GLY A 137 -6.16 16.12 1.38
N VAL A 138 -6.37 16.99 2.38
CA VAL A 138 -5.88 18.38 2.35
C VAL A 138 -4.38 18.51 2.10
N ARG A 139 -3.58 17.56 2.58
CA ARG A 139 -2.14 17.55 2.40
C ARG A 139 -1.74 17.40 0.94
N GLU A 140 -2.38 16.49 0.22
CA GLU A 140 -2.19 16.29 -1.21
C GLU A 140 -2.76 17.47 -2.02
N PHE A 141 -3.91 18.00 -1.58
CA PHE A 141 -4.59 19.11 -2.26
C PHE A 141 -3.75 20.39 -2.30
N ILE A 142 -3.18 20.80 -1.16
CA ILE A 142 -2.39 22.05 -1.09
C ILE A 142 -1.03 21.94 -1.79
N ASP A 143 -0.57 20.71 -2.08
CA ASP A 143 0.67 20.46 -2.81
C ASP A 143 0.45 20.46 -4.32
N LEU A 144 -0.62 19.81 -4.80
CA LEU A 144 -0.94 19.73 -6.24
C LEU A 144 -1.69 20.95 -6.77
N PHE A 145 -2.53 21.55 -5.94
CA PHE A 145 -3.41 22.64 -6.33
C PHE A 145 -3.26 23.87 -5.42
N PRO A 146 -2.03 24.34 -5.12
CA PRO A 146 -1.80 25.44 -4.20
C PRO A 146 -2.57 26.71 -4.62
N ASP A 147 -2.71 26.93 -5.92
CA ASP A 147 -3.34 28.11 -6.52
C ASP A 147 -4.86 28.01 -6.71
N PHE A 148 -5.48 26.85 -6.44
CA PHE A 148 -6.94 26.71 -6.52
C PHE A 148 -7.64 27.59 -5.49
N CYS A 149 -7.07 27.69 -4.28
CA CYS A 149 -7.46 28.65 -3.27
C CYS A 149 -6.24 29.07 -2.42
N PRO A 150 -5.44 30.05 -2.87
CA PRO A 150 -4.19 30.42 -2.21
C PRO A 150 -4.36 30.80 -0.73
N LYS A 151 -5.47 31.47 -0.41
CA LYS A 151 -5.82 31.86 0.97
C LYS A 151 -6.00 30.64 1.88
N PHE A 152 -6.63 29.58 1.39
CA PHE A 152 -6.84 28.34 2.14
C PHE A 152 -5.52 27.58 2.30
N SER A 153 -4.77 27.41 1.22
CA SER A 153 -3.44 26.77 1.24
C SER A 153 -2.50 27.44 2.25
N GLU A 154 -2.46 28.78 2.25
CA GLU A 154 -1.63 29.54 3.19
C GLU A 154 -2.13 29.45 4.63
N MET A 155 -3.45 29.46 4.85
CA MET A 155 -4.03 29.23 6.17
C MET A 155 -3.60 27.87 6.74
N ILE A 156 -3.69 26.80 5.96
CA ILE A 156 -3.26 25.46 6.39
C ILE A 156 -1.76 25.48 6.74
N ARG A 157 -0.89 26.00 5.86
CA ARG A 157 0.56 26.08 6.14
C ARG A 157 0.87 26.81 7.43
N ARG A 158 0.18 27.92 7.71
CA ARG A 158 0.35 28.68 8.95
C ARG A 158 -0.09 27.89 10.19
N ILE A 159 -1.23 27.18 10.12
CA ILE A 159 -1.71 26.33 11.22
C ILE A 159 -0.67 25.24 11.52
N ILE A 160 -0.16 24.56 10.49
CA ILE A 160 0.85 23.50 10.65
C ILE A 160 2.17 24.07 11.19
N SER A 161 2.59 25.26 10.74
CA SER A 161 3.77 25.93 11.32
C SER A 161 3.60 26.17 12.82
N SER A 162 2.43 26.67 13.24
CA SER A 162 2.13 26.88 14.66
C SER A 162 2.16 25.58 15.46
N PHE A 163 1.64 24.48 14.92
CA PHE A 163 1.64 23.18 15.58
C PHE A 163 3.05 22.58 15.70
N ARG A 164 3.91 22.79 14.70
CA ARG A 164 5.34 22.42 14.79
C ARG A 164 6.08 23.22 15.85
N ASP A 165 5.81 24.52 15.93
CA ASP A 165 6.40 25.39 16.96
C ASP A 165 5.98 24.94 18.36
N MET A 166 4.70 24.60 18.54
CA MET A 166 4.17 24.06 19.80
C MET A 166 4.86 22.76 20.21
N GLU A 167 5.03 21.82 19.27
CA GLU A 167 5.74 20.56 19.53
C GLU A 167 7.20 20.81 19.93
N SER A 168 7.91 21.69 19.21
CA SER A 168 9.31 22.02 19.51
C SER A 168 9.51 22.66 20.89
N GLN A 169 8.50 23.35 21.40
CA GLN A 169 8.51 24.03 22.70
C GLN A 169 7.94 23.17 23.83
N GLY A 170 7.41 21.98 23.53
CA GLY A 170 6.71 21.14 24.51
C GLY A 170 5.42 21.76 25.07
N LYS A 171 4.76 22.63 24.30
CA LYS A 171 3.54 23.36 24.72
C LYS A 171 2.30 22.75 24.07
N PHE A 172 1.64 21.85 24.78
CA PHE A 172 0.48 21.11 24.26
C PHE A 172 -0.83 21.44 24.98
N PHE A 173 -0.82 22.40 25.90
CA PHE A 173 -1.94 22.61 26.82
C PHE A 173 -2.96 23.62 26.29
N GLY A 174 -4.24 23.26 26.38
CA GLY A 174 -5.35 24.16 26.14
C GLY A 174 -5.67 25.08 27.33
N SER A 175 -6.77 25.81 27.21
CA SER A 175 -7.13 26.87 28.16
C SER A 175 -7.45 26.36 29.56
N TRP A 176 -7.78 25.07 29.70
CA TRP A 176 -8.15 24.43 30.97
C TRP A 176 -7.12 23.37 31.41
N GLY A 177 -5.93 23.37 30.81
CA GLY A 177 -4.85 22.41 31.13
C GLY A 177 -5.01 21.04 30.47
N GLU A 178 -5.97 20.87 29.56
CA GLU A 178 -6.08 19.69 28.71
C GLU A 178 -4.87 19.57 27.78
N SER A 179 -4.32 18.37 27.62
CA SER A 179 -3.17 18.13 26.73
C SER A 179 -3.65 17.66 25.35
N TYR A 180 -3.09 18.25 24.30
CA TYR A 180 -3.30 17.88 22.90
C TYR A 180 -2.02 17.32 22.26
N GLU A 181 -1.12 16.76 23.08
CA GLU A 181 0.19 16.30 22.62
C GLU A 181 0.08 15.23 21.53
N THR A 182 -0.79 14.25 21.74
CA THR A 182 -0.99 13.13 20.80
C THR A 182 -1.52 13.62 19.46
N GLU A 183 -2.53 14.50 19.49
CA GLU A 183 -3.18 15.05 18.31
C GLU A 183 -2.22 15.92 17.50
N ILE A 184 -1.50 16.84 18.16
CA ILE A 184 -0.54 17.72 17.48
C ILE A 184 0.58 16.91 16.85
N LYS A 185 1.14 15.92 17.56
CA LYS A 185 2.20 15.04 17.02
C LYS A 185 1.71 14.26 15.81
N ALA A 186 0.50 13.68 15.88
CA ALA A 186 -0.08 12.95 14.75
C ALA A 186 -0.30 13.85 13.53
N ILE A 187 -0.79 15.08 13.73
CA ILE A 187 -0.98 16.07 12.66
C ILE A 187 0.38 16.47 12.06
N ASN A 188 1.37 16.79 12.90
CA ASN A 188 2.71 17.15 12.44
C ASN A 188 3.36 16.00 11.67
N GLU A 189 3.23 14.76 12.13
CA GLU A 189 3.71 13.57 11.41
C GLU A 189 3.01 13.44 10.05
N TYR A 190 1.68 13.59 10.02
CA TYR A 190 0.90 13.54 8.79
C TYR A 190 1.37 14.58 7.77
N PHE A 191 1.56 15.84 8.15
CA PHE A 191 2.01 16.89 7.22
C PHE A 191 3.51 16.88 6.91
N SER A 192 4.32 16.18 7.69
CA SER A 192 5.77 16.07 7.46
C SER A 192 6.15 14.94 6.51
N ASN A 193 5.19 14.11 6.12
CA ASN A 193 5.38 13.00 5.19
C ASN A 193 4.37 13.04 4.06
N ARG A 194 4.63 12.29 2.98
CA ARG A 194 3.72 12.05 1.85
C ARG A 194 3.67 10.56 1.56
N ASN A 195 2.51 10.08 1.18
CA ASN A 195 2.41 8.74 0.63
C ASN A 195 2.83 8.81 -0.84
N VAL A 196 3.73 7.92 -1.26
CA VAL A 196 4.19 7.82 -2.65
C VAL A 196 4.07 6.38 -3.09
N PHE A 197 3.36 6.17 -4.19
CA PHE A 197 3.23 4.87 -4.85
C PHE A 197 4.26 4.76 -5.97
N VAL A 198 5.09 3.73 -5.91
CA VAL A 198 6.15 3.48 -6.88
C VAL A 198 5.94 2.12 -7.55
N TYR A 199 6.11 2.07 -8.86
CA TYR A 199 5.81 0.89 -9.69
C TYR A 199 6.98 0.52 -10.62
N GLY A 200 8.12 1.20 -10.46
CA GLY A 200 9.26 1.12 -11.37
C GLY A 200 10.60 1.22 -10.66
N THR A 201 11.52 2.03 -11.21
CA THR A 201 12.92 2.08 -10.78
C THR A 201 13.14 2.52 -9.32
N LEU A 202 12.14 3.14 -8.70
CA LEU A 202 12.14 3.51 -7.28
C LEU A 202 11.78 2.35 -6.33
N MET A 203 11.20 1.26 -6.83
CA MET A 203 10.83 0.10 -6.01
C MET A 203 12.06 -0.53 -5.33
N LYS A 204 11.84 -1.25 -4.24
CA LYS A 204 12.91 -1.95 -3.51
C LYS A 204 13.68 -2.89 -4.44
N GLY A 205 15.02 -2.80 -4.38
CA GLY A 205 15.92 -3.61 -5.21
C GLY A 205 16.16 -3.07 -6.62
N GLU A 206 15.49 -1.99 -7.00
CA GLU A 206 15.66 -1.33 -8.29
C GLU A 206 16.70 -0.21 -8.24
N GLY A 207 17.15 0.23 -9.42
CA GLY A 207 18.30 1.12 -9.58
C GLY A 207 18.19 2.47 -8.88
N ASN A 208 16.99 2.97 -8.58
CA ASN A 208 16.76 4.26 -7.91
C ASN A 208 16.17 4.12 -6.49
N ALA A 209 16.12 2.92 -5.92
CA ALA A 209 15.60 2.69 -4.57
C ALA A 209 16.29 3.55 -3.48
N ARG A 210 17.53 4.01 -3.72
CA ARG A 210 18.28 4.91 -2.82
C ARG A 210 17.55 6.22 -2.50
N TYR A 211 16.69 6.72 -3.39
CA TYR A 211 15.91 7.93 -3.13
C TYR A 211 14.85 7.73 -2.04
N LEU A 212 14.47 6.48 -1.76
CA LEU A 212 13.51 6.10 -0.72
C LEU A 212 14.19 5.56 0.55
N GLN A 213 15.51 5.67 0.70
CA GLN A 213 16.24 5.06 1.82
C GLN A 213 15.81 5.59 3.20
N ASN A 214 15.33 6.84 3.28
CA ASN A 214 14.81 7.44 4.51
C ASN A 214 13.28 7.27 4.67
N SER A 215 12.64 6.59 3.71
CA SER A 215 11.18 6.45 3.65
C SER A 215 10.75 5.15 4.30
N ALA A 216 9.61 5.16 4.99
CA ALA A 216 9.05 3.95 5.56
C ALA A 216 8.26 3.19 4.49
N PHE A 217 8.64 1.95 4.19
CA PHE A 217 7.82 1.05 3.40
C PHE A 217 6.54 0.71 4.17
N LEU A 218 5.36 0.95 3.57
CA LEU A 218 4.07 0.67 4.19
C LEU A 218 3.56 -0.71 3.78
N CYS A 219 3.42 -0.94 2.48
CA CYS A 219 2.92 -2.19 1.93
C CYS A 219 3.15 -2.29 0.42
N THR A 220 2.92 -3.47 -0.14
CA THR A 220 2.59 -3.63 -1.56
C THR A 220 1.14 -3.20 -1.77
N ALA A 221 0.90 -2.45 -2.84
CA ALA A 221 -0.40 -1.88 -3.16
C ALA A 221 -0.65 -1.94 -4.66
N VAL A 222 -1.88 -1.58 -5.06
CA VAL A 222 -2.31 -1.54 -6.46
C VAL A 222 -2.98 -0.21 -6.76
N ILE A 223 -2.86 0.23 -8.01
CA ILE A 223 -3.66 1.32 -8.58
C ILE A 223 -4.43 0.79 -9.79
N THR A 224 -5.62 1.31 -10.05
CA THR A 224 -6.47 0.92 -11.19
C THR A 224 -6.63 2.07 -12.17
N GLY A 225 -7.07 1.78 -13.40
CA GLY A 225 -7.26 2.81 -14.42
C GLY A 225 -5.97 3.19 -15.16
N TYR A 226 -4.98 2.30 -15.14
CA TYR A 226 -3.66 2.54 -15.72
C TYR A 226 -3.17 1.35 -16.54
N GLN A 227 -2.37 1.63 -17.57
CA GLN A 227 -1.66 0.63 -18.36
C GLN A 227 -0.16 0.90 -18.27
N MET A 228 0.63 -0.15 -18.06
CA MET A 228 2.09 -0.06 -18.07
C MET A 228 2.68 -0.37 -19.45
N TYR A 229 3.76 0.33 -19.78
CA TYR A 229 4.55 0.20 -20.99
C TYR A 229 6.04 0.10 -20.66
N ASP A 230 6.75 -0.66 -21.47
CA ASP A 230 8.20 -0.78 -21.44
C ASP A 230 8.84 0.37 -22.25
N VAL A 231 9.52 1.29 -21.56
CA VAL A 231 10.30 2.39 -22.16
C VAL A 231 11.80 2.06 -22.18
N GLY A 232 12.18 0.81 -21.89
CA GLY A 232 13.55 0.33 -21.79
C GLY A 232 14.10 0.39 -20.37
N TRP A 233 14.67 1.53 -19.97
CA TRP A 233 15.39 1.65 -18.69
C TRP A 233 14.47 1.86 -17.48
N TYR A 234 13.20 2.18 -17.73
CA TYR A 234 12.18 2.44 -16.73
C TYR A 234 10.80 2.10 -17.31
N PRO A 235 9.82 1.73 -16.46
CA PRO A 235 8.44 1.56 -16.91
C PRO A 235 7.72 2.90 -16.97
N ALA A 236 6.74 3.00 -17.85
CA ALA A 236 5.78 4.09 -17.89
C ALA A 236 4.39 3.57 -17.54
N ILE A 237 3.60 4.32 -16.78
CA ILE A 237 2.15 4.12 -16.72
C ILE A 237 1.43 5.33 -17.32
N VAL A 238 0.37 5.07 -18.07
CA VAL A 238 -0.58 6.07 -18.58
C VAL A 238 -2.00 5.59 -18.33
N SER A 239 -3.00 6.46 -18.48
CA SER A 239 -4.41 6.06 -18.33
C SER A 239 -4.77 4.85 -19.20
N GLY A 240 -5.52 3.91 -18.64
CA GLY A 240 -5.94 2.67 -19.28
C GLY A 240 -6.95 1.93 -18.40
N ASP A 241 -7.16 0.64 -18.66
CA ASP A 241 -8.19 -0.15 -17.95
C ASP A 241 -7.59 -1.24 -17.04
N ASN A 242 -6.27 -1.26 -16.89
CA ASN A 242 -5.56 -2.29 -16.13
C ASN A 242 -5.24 -1.85 -14.70
N LEU A 243 -4.78 -2.82 -13.92
CA LEU A 243 -4.32 -2.66 -12.55
C LEU A 243 -2.80 -2.76 -12.52
N ILE A 244 -2.17 -1.80 -11.85
CA ILE A 244 -0.71 -1.76 -11.69
C ILE A 244 -0.33 -2.08 -10.25
N THR A 245 0.49 -3.10 -10.08
CA THR A 245 1.08 -3.46 -8.78
C THR A 245 2.34 -2.64 -8.53
N GLY A 246 2.49 -2.17 -7.30
CA GLY A 246 3.65 -1.40 -6.86
C GLY A 246 3.83 -1.43 -5.35
N GLU A 247 4.62 -0.49 -4.85
CA GLU A 247 4.99 -0.35 -3.45
C GLU A 247 4.56 1.02 -2.94
N LEU A 248 4.00 1.05 -1.73
CA LEU A 248 3.58 2.28 -1.08
C LEU A 248 4.57 2.66 0.02
N TYR A 249 5.05 3.90 -0.03
CA TYR A 249 5.99 4.46 0.91
C TYR A 249 5.46 5.70 1.61
N ARG A 250 5.82 5.88 2.87
CA ARG A 250 5.74 7.16 3.58
C ARG A 250 7.08 7.88 3.44
N VAL A 251 7.09 8.90 2.61
CA VAL A 251 8.27 9.69 2.22
C VAL A 251 8.30 11.00 2.99
N PRO A 252 9.40 11.35 3.67
CA PRO A 252 9.56 12.66 4.29
C PRO A 252 9.43 13.79 3.26
N ILE A 253 8.70 14.86 3.58
CA ILE A 253 8.44 15.98 2.66
C ILE A 253 9.75 16.61 2.13
N LYS A 254 10.81 16.60 2.94
CA LYS A 254 12.14 17.10 2.58
C LYS A 254 12.81 16.32 1.44
N ASP A 255 12.42 15.06 1.23
CA ASP A 255 13.01 14.17 0.23
C ASP A 255 12.22 14.20 -1.10
N MET A 256 10.96 14.71 -1.08
CA MET A 256 10.10 14.81 -2.27
C MET A 256 10.74 15.56 -3.45
N PRO A 257 11.42 16.71 -3.29
CA PRO A 257 12.01 17.44 -4.42
C PRO A 257 13.08 16.64 -5.18
N ALA A 258 13.80 15.75 -4.48
CA ALA A 258 14.81 14.90 -5.12
C ALA A 258 14.15 13.82 -5.99
N ILE A 259 12.98 13.32 -5.59
CA ILE A 259 12.18 12.37 -6.37
C ILE A 259 11.55 13.10 -7.56
N ASP A 260 10.97 14.28 -7.36
CA ASP A 260 10.40 15.11 -8.43
C ASP A 260 11.44 15.38 -9.54
N MET A 261 12.67 15.73 -9.14
CA MET A 261 13.77 15.96 -10.07
C MET A 261 14.21 14.69 -10.82
N LEU A 262 14.25 13.53 -10.14
CA LEU A 262 14.60 12.25 -10.74
C LEU A 262 13.58 11.85 -11.81
N GLU A 263 12.30 11.96 -11.48
CA GLU A 263 11.19 11.59 -12.37
C GLU A 263 10.93 12.66 -13.44
N GLY A 264 11.65 13.79 -13.44
CA GLY A 264 11.43 14.85 -14.42
C GLY A 264 10.01 15.41 -14.35
N GLU A 265 9.50 15.64 -13.14
CA GLU A 265 8.14 16.12 -12.89
C GLU A 265 7.82 17.38 -13.73
N GLY A 266 6.66 17.37 -14.39
CA GLY A 266 6.22 18.43 -15.31
C GLY A 266 6.76 18.29 -16.75
N THR A 267 7.64 17.32 -17.01
CA THR A 267 8.17 17.05 -18.36
C THR A 267 7.96 15.58 -18.74
N LEU A 268 8.80 14.67 -18.24
CA LEU A 268 8.75 13.24 -18.54
C LEU A 268 7.59 12.54 -17.85
N TYR A 269 7.34 12.90 -16.59
CA TYR A 269 6.20 12.44 -15.81
C TYR A 269 5.43 13.62 -15.23
N ILE A 270 4.12 13.44 -15.05
CA ILE A 270 3.25 14.34 -14.31
C ILE A 270 2.92 13.70 -12.97
N LYS A 271 3.21 14.40 -11.88
CA LYS A 271 2.83 13.95 -10.55
C LYS A 271 1.32 14.12 -10.36
N LYS A 272 0.63 13.05 -10.02
CA LYS A 272 -0.80 13.03 -9.67
C LYS A 272 -1.00 12.48 -8.27
N CYS A 273 -2.17 12.77 -7.70
CA CYS A 273 -2.66 12.08 -6.51
C CYS A 273 -3.65 11.02 -6.97
N GLU A 274 -3.38 9.77 -6.61
CA GLU A 274 -4.23 8.64 -6.94
C GLU A 274 -4.63 7.87 -5.69
N ARG A 275 -5.71 7.11 -5.81
CA ARG A 275 -6.10 6.15 -4.78
C ARG A 275 -5.34 4.85 -5.00
N VAL A 276 -4.64 4.41 -3.97
CA VAL A 276 -3.95 3.10 -3.94
C VAL A 276 -4.69 2.18 -2.98
N THR A 277 -4.80 0.91 -3.34
CA THR A 277 -5.46 -0.11 -2.52
C THR A 277 -4.41 -1.11 -2.02
N ASP A 278 -4.37 -1.35 -0.71
CA ASP A 278 -3.50 -2.38 -0.13
C ASP A 278 -4.10 -3.79 -0.28
N SER A 279 -3.35 -4.81 0.12
CA SER A 279 -3.80 -6.22 0.04
C SER A 279 -5.01 -6.56 0.92
N LYS A 280 -5.37 -5.69 1.87
CA LYS A 280 -6.56 -5.85 2.73
C LYS A 280 -7.78 -5.11 2.19
N GLY A 281 -7.64 -4.42 1.05
CA GLY A 281 -8.69 -3.60 0.46
C GLY A 281 -8.77 -2.19 1.04
N ASN A 282 -7.84 -1.78 1.92
CA ASN A 282 -7.82 -0.41 2.41
C ASN A 282 -7.25 0.51 1.35
N THR A 283 -7.91 1.64 1.17
CA THR A 283 -7.52 2.65 0.19
C THR A 283 -6.91 3.88 0.85
N THR A 284 -5.89 4.46 0.25
CA THR A 284 -5.33 5.75 0.68
C THR A 284 -4.92 6.60 -0.51
N PHE A 285 -4.78 7.90 -0.30
CA PHE A 285 -4.20 8.79 -1.32
C PHE A 285 -2.68 8.66 -1.32
N ALA A 286 -2.10 8.63 -2.51
CA ALA A 286 -0.66 8.65 -2.71
C ALA A 286 -0.28 9.45 -3.97
N PHE A 287 0.89 10.08 -3.93
CA PHE A 287 1.48 10.62 -5.14
C PHE A 287 2.00 9.49 -6.03
N VAL A 288 1.76 9.64 -7.32
CA VAL A 288 2.25 8.76 -8.37
C VAL A 288 2.71 9.60 -9.56
N TYR A 289 3.78 9.18 -10.21
CA TYR A 289 4.30 9.82 -11.40
C TYR A 289 3.71 9.14 -12.62
N ILE A 290 2.93 9.85 -13.43
CA ILE A 290 2.27 9.32 -14.63
C ILE A 290 3.04 9.78 -15.86
N TYR A 291 3.36 8.87 -16.77
CA TYR A 291 4.16 9.17 -17.94
C TYR A 291 3.45 10.16 -18.87
N ASN A 292 4.21 11.10 -19.44
CA ASN A 292 3.67 12.26 -20.17
C ASN A 292 4.02 12.29 -21.66
N GLU A 293 4.64 11.23 -22.20
CA GLU A 293 5.03 11.13 -23.61
C GLU A 293 4.16 10.12 -24.37
N ASP A 294 4.27 10.11 -25.70
CA ASP A 294 3.52 9.18 -26.55
C ASP A 294 3.97 7.72 -26.34
N VAL A 295 3.00 6.85 -26.07
CA VAL A 295 3.20 5.41 -25.84
C VAL A 295 2.75 4.54 -27.01
N SER A 296 2.27 5.12 -28.12
CA SER A 296 1.60 4.40 -29.21
C SER A 296 2.45 3.28 -29.83
N ASN A 297 3.77 3.42 -29.80
CA ASN A 297 4.73 2.44 -30.36
C ASN A 297 5.46 1.62 -29.29
N LEU A 298 5.07 1.73 -28.02
CA LEU A 298 5.71 1.02 -26.92
C LEU A 298 5.03 -0.31 -26.64
N LYS A 299 5.81 -1.26 -26.11
CA LYS A 299 5.29 -2.57 -25.72
C LYS A 299 4.51 -2.44 -24.42
N LYS A 300 3.24 -2.86 -24.43
CA LYS A 300 2.45 -3.05 -23.21
C LYS A 300 3.05 -4.17 -22.35
N ILE A 301 3.13 -3.94 -21.06
CA ILE A 301 3.54 -4.92 -20.06
C ILE A 301 2.56 -4.91 -18.89
N ASP A 302 2.40 -6.05 -18.22
CA ASP A 302 1.47 -6.17 -17.08
C ASP A 302 2.12 -5.77 -15.76
N SER A 303 3.45 -5.88 -15.65
CA SER A 303 4.21 -5.48 -14.47
C SER A 303 5.65 -5.13 -14.82
N TRP A 304 6.25 -4.25 -14.02
CA TRP A 304 7.68 -3.90 -14.17
C TRP A 304 8.59 -5.05 -13.76
N LYS A 305 8.21 -5.74 -12.67
CA LYS A 305 8.88 -6.95 -12.21
C LYS A 305 8.14 -8.16 -12.78
N GLU A 306 8.85 -9.06 -13.44
CA GLU A 306 8.30 -10.36 -13.81
C GLU A 306 8.31 -11.30 -12.61
N TYR A 307 7.16 -11.91 -12.30
CA TYR A 307 7.00 -12.81 -11.16
C TYR A 307 6.90 -14.28 -11.59
N VAL A 308 7.21 -15.17 -10.65
CA VAL A 308 7.08 -16.62 -10.78
C VAL A 308 6.77 -17.22 -9.41
N TRP A 309 5.90 -18.23 -9.37
CA TRP A 309 5.72 -19.03 -8.16
C TRP A 309 6.86 -20.02 -8.03
N TYR A 310 7.78 -19.78 -7.10
CA TYR A 310 8.80 -20.75 -6.72
C TYR A 310 8.27 -21.72 -5.67
N VAL A 311 8.15 -22.99 -6.02
CA VAL A 311 7.71 -24.04 -5.10
C VAL A 311 8.92 -24.74 -4.48
N SER A 312 9.04 -24.64 -3.16
CA SER A 312 9.97 -25.46 -2.37
C SER A 312 9.25 -26.68 -1.80
N TYR A 313 9.92 -27.84 -1.84
CA TYR A 313 9.47 -29.12 -1.25
C TYR A 313 10.48 -29.68 -0.24
N GLY A 314 11.54 -28.91 0.05
CA GLY A 314 12.60 -29.29 0.96
C GLY A 314 12.70 -28.31 2.12
N SER A 315 13.90 -28.20 2.70
CA SER A 315 14.16 -27.29 3.84
C SER A 315 13.77 -25.81 3.62
N ASN A 316 13.69 -25.31 2.38
CA ASN A 316 13.16 -23.97 2.08
C ASN A 316 11.63 -23.85 2.21
N MET A 317 10.90 -24.91 2.58
CA MET A 317 9.50 -24.78 3.00
C MET A 317 9.37 -23.96 4.28
N LEU A 318 10.42 -23.95 5.11
CA LEU A 318 10.49 -23.12 6.30
C LEU A 318 10.86 -21.69 5.93
N ARG A 319 9.97 -20.73 6.21
CA ARG A 319 10.12 -19.33 5.77
C ARG A 319 11.39 -18.68 6.26
N GLU A 320 11.76 -18.85 7.53
CA GLU A 320 12.98 -18.26 8.08
C GLU A 320 14.24 -18.68 7.31
N ARG A 321 14.30 -19.95 6.87
CA ARG A 321 15.39 -20.46 6.06
C ARG A 321 15.34 -19.91 4.64
N PHE A 322 14.18 -19.91 3.99
CA PHE A 322 14.04 -19.37 2.63
C PHE A 322 14.43 -17.89 2.58
N MET A 323 14.08 -17.12 3.60
CA MET A 323 14.43 -15.71 3.67
C MET A 323 15.94 -15.45 3.75
N CYS A 324 16.77 -16.40 4.22
CA CYS A 324 18.23 -16.28 4.15
C CYS A 324 18.76 -16.24 2.71
N TYR A 325 18.09 -16.89 1.75
CA TYR A 325 18.49 -16.82 0.33
C TYR A 325 18.18 -15.43 -0.27
N ILE A 326 17.10 -14.79 0.18
CA ILE A 326 16.64 -13.51 -0.35
C ILE A 326 17.35 -12.34 0.33
N LYS A 327 17.34 -12.29 1.66
CA LYS A 327 17.89 -11.18 2.46
C LYS A 327 19.36 -11.36 2.85
N GLY A 328 19.93 -12.52 2.55
CA GLY A 328 21.23 -12.94 3.08
C GLY A 328 21.12 -13.38 4.54
N GLY A 329 22.11 -14.14 5.01
CA GLY A 329 22.16 -14.63 6.39
C GLY A 329 22.49 -16.12 6.50
N SER A 330 22.38 -16.64 7.72
CA SER A 330 22.64 -18.04 8.05
C SER A 330 21.48 -18.59 8.88
N TYR A 331 21.03 -19.80 8.55
CA TYR A 331 20.03 -20.53 9.33
C TYR A 331 20.72 -21.58 10.21
N GLU A 332 20.49 -21.57 11.53
CA GLU A 332 21.00 -22.56 12.50
C GLU A 332 22.47 -22.99 12.28
N GLY A 333 23.37 -22.01 12.10
CA GLY A 333 24.81 -22.27 11.92
C GLY A 333 25.22 -22.76 10.53
N SER A 334 24.29 -22.83 9.57
CA SER A 334 24.61 -23.10 8.16
C SER A 334 25.48 -22.00 7.54
N ARG A 335 26.12 -22.32 6.41
CA ARG A 335 26.94 -21.37 5.65
C ARG A 335 26.15 -20.10 5.34
N TYR A 336 26.79 -18.95 5.54
CA TYR A 336 26.24 -17.65 5.18
C TYR A 336 25.89 -17.61 3.68
N ARG A 337 24.69 -17.13 3.39
CA ARG A 337 24.19 -16.89 2.03
C ARG A 337 24.26 -15.41 1.73
N ASP A 338 24.79 -15.09 0.56
CA ASP A 338 24.78 -13.71 0.08
C ASP A 338 23.34 -13.27 -0.22
N PRO A 339 22.98 -12.00 0.07
CA PRO A 339 21.67 -11.49 -0.29
C PRO A 339 21.47 -11.47 -1.81
N CYS A 340 20.21 -11.59 -2.23
CA CYS A 340 19.84 -11.24 -3.60
C CYS A 340 19.93 -9.71 -3.77
N ASP A 341 20.25 -9.24 -4.98
CA ASP A 341 20.10 -7.80 -5.29
C ASP A 341 18.67 -7.31 -4.97
N ASP A 342 17.67 -8.16 -5.26
CA ASP A 342 16.27 -7.92 -4.91
C ASP A 342 15.94 -8.60 -3.58
N THR A 343 16.07 -7.85 -2.49
CA THR A 343 15.76 -8.30 -1.12
C THR A 343 14.29 -8.05 -0.72
N SER A 344 13.39 -7.80 -1.68
CA SER A 344 11.96 -7.68 -1.41
C SER A 344 11.38 -8.99 -0.87
N LEU A 345 10.31 -8.91 -0.09
CA LEU A 345 9.64 -10.11 0.41
C LEU A 345 8.86 -10.79 -0.72
N PRO A 346 8.64 -12.11 -0.67
CA PRO A 346 7.65 -12.75 -1.53
C PRO A 346 6.30 -12.04 -1.41
N ILE A 347 5.66 -11.75 -2.54
CA ILE A 347 4.41 -10.97 -2.57
C ILE A 347 3.21 -11.80 -2.10
N ALA A 348 3.31 -13.13 -2.20
CA ALA A 348 2.33 -14.07 -1.69
C ALA A 348 3.00 -15.42 -1.35
N VAL A 349 2.36 -16.19 -0.46
CA VAL A 349 2.79 -17.54 -0.08
C VAL A 349 1.57 -18.46 -0.07
N LYS A 350 1.68 -19.66 -0.66
CA LYS A 350 0.60 -20.65 -0.72
C LYS A 350 1.15 -22.06 -0.51
N THR A 351 0.37 -22.95 0.09
CA THR A 351 0.64 -24.39 0.08
C THR A 351 0.22 -25.00 -1.26
N VAL A 352 0.98 -25.99 -1.73
CA VAL A 352 0.69 -26.69 -2.99
C VAL A 352 1.04 -28.18 -2.86
N GLU A 353 0.26 -29.03 -3.53
CA GLU A 353 0.64 -30.43 -3.75
C GLU A 353 1.37 -30.53 -5.10
N ILE A 354 2.60 -31.01 -5.09
CA ILE A 354 3.40 -31.28 -6.29
C ILE A 354 2.99 -32.68 -6.81
N PRO A 355 2.70 -32.83 -8.12
CA PRO A 355 2.14 -34.06 -8.70
C PRO A 355 3.17 -35.20 -8.87
N TYR A 356 4.22 -35.20 -8.05
CA TYR A 356 5.34 -36.10 -8.11
C TYR A 356 5.74 -36.53 -6.70
N ASP A 357 6.42 -37.68 -6.59
CA ASP A 357 6.89 -38.15 -5.29
C ASP A 357 8.15 -37.43 -4.83
N MET A 358 8.23 -37.13 -3.53
CA MET A 358 9.45 -36.67 -2.87
C MET A 358 10.27 -37.87 -2.36
N TYR A 359 11.60 -37.74 -2.38
CA TYR A 359 12.50 -38.71 -1.77
C TYR A 359 13.79 -38.09 -1.23
N PHE A 360 14.49 -38.81 -0.36
CA PHE A 360 15.80 -38.38 0.15
C PHE A 360 16.95 -39.02 -0.63
N GLY A 361 17.97 -38.23 -0.97
CA GLY A 361 19.16 -38.76 -1.63
C GLY A 361 20.36 -37.82 -1.59
N ASN A 362 21.47 -38.30 -2.14
CA ASN A 362 22.76 -37.61 -2.22
C ASN A 362 23.40 -37.30 -0.85
N GLU A 363 24.60 -36.70 -0.83
CA GLU A 363 25.33 -36.37 0.41
C GLU A 363 25.59 -34.86 0.50
N SER A 364 24.90 -34.17 1.42
CA SER A 364 25.03 -32.71 1.58
C SER A 364 25.98 -32.34 2.71
N GLY A 365 27.10 -31.70 2.37
CA GLY A 365 28.06 -31.19 3.37
C GLY A 365 27.48 -30.12 4.31
N SER A 366 26.42 -29.41 3.92
CA SER A 366 25.70 -28.46 4.79
C SER A 366 24.73 -29.13 5.77
N TRP A 367 24.50 -30.44 5.62
CA TRP A 367 23.56 -31.21 6.43
C TRP A 367 24.23 -32.48 6.93
N GLU A 368 25.44 -32.35 7.50
CA GLU A 368 26.19 -33.45 8.12
C GLU A 368 26.41 -34.66 7.18
N ASN A 369 26.55 -34.41 5.87
CA ASN A 369 26.61 -35.42 4.81
C ASN A 369 25.36 -36.32 4.71
N GLY A 370 24.24 -35.90 5.30
CA GLY A 370 22.93 -36.55 5.17
C GLY A 370 22.28 -36.30 3.82
N GLY A 371 21.22 -37.08 3.56
CA GLY A 371 20.36 -36.96 2.39
C GLY A 371 19.47 -35.72 2.43
N VAL A 372 19.19 -35.15 1.27
CA VAL A 372 18.28 -34.00 1.10
C VAL A 372 17.14 -34.35 0.15
N SER A 373 16.11 -33.51 0.13
CA SER A 373 14.86 -33.77 -0.62
C SER A 373 15.06 -33.63 -2.13
N PHE A 374 14.54 -34.56 -2.92
CA PHE A 374 14.46 -34.51 -4.37
C PHE A 374 13.05 -34.88 -4.82
N ILE A 375 12.66 -34.50 -6.03
CA ILE A 375 11.39 -34.91 -6.64
C ILE A 375 11.67 -35.92 -7.76
N ASP A 376 10.99 -37.05 -7.72
CA ASP A 376 11.01 -38.05 -8.79
C ASP A 376 9.94 -37.73 -9.82
N THR A 377 10.31 -36.95 -10.84
CA THR A 377 9.39 -36.55 -11.92
C THR A 377 8.84 -37.70 -12.77
N THR A 378 9.32 -38.94 -12.57
CA THR A 378 8.83 -40.13 -13.28
C THR A 378 7.70 -40.85 -12.55
N LYS A 379 7.47 -40.53 -11.26
CA LYS A 379 6.42 -41.15 -10.46
C LYS A 379 5.40 -40.11 -9.99
N LYS A 380 4.13 -40.40 -10.24
CA LYS A 380 3.02 -39.58 -9.74
C LYS A 380 2.97 -39.68 -8.23
N GLY A 381 2.86 -38.53 -7.59
CA GLY A 381 2.81 -38.41 -6.14
C GLY A 381 2.06 -37.16 -5.70
N LYS A 382 2.13 -36.90 -4.39
CA LYS A 382 1.55 -35.71 -3.73
C LYS A 382 2.57 -35.14 -2.75
N ALA A 383 3.73 -34.73 -3.26
CA ALA A 383 4.72 -34.11 -2.41
C ALA A 383 4.20 -32.75 -1.91
N LEU A 384 4.28 -32.53 -0.61
CA LEU A 384 3.93 -31.24 0.01
C LEU A 384 4.95 -30.18 -0.42
N GLY A 385 4.45 -29.01 -0.78
CA GLY A 385 5.25 -27.86 -1.15
C GLY A 385 4.71 -26.54 -0.61
N VAL A 386 5.60 -25.56 -0.54
CA VAL A 386 5.30 -24.16 -0.22
C VAL A 386 5.74 -23.32 -1.41
N ALA A 387 4.78 -22.63 -2.02
CA ALA A 387 4.96 -21.73 -3.14
C ALA A 387 5.18 -20.29 -2.63
N TYR A 388 6.25 -19.65 -3.09
CA TYR A 388 6.57 -18.24 -2.84
C TYR A 388 6.47 -17.48 -4.16
N LEU A 389 5.61 -16.47 -4.25
CA LEU A 389 5.54 -15.60 -5.44
C LEU A 389 6.65 -14.58 -5.35
N ILE A 390 7.69 -14.78 -6.16
CA ILE A 390 8.94 -14.02 -6.14
C ILE A 390 9.25 -13.49 -7.54
N THR A 391 10.16 -12.52 -7.64
CA THR A 391 10.59 -12.05 -8.96
C THR A 391 11.38 -13.14 -9.69
N LYS A 392 11.36 -13.15 -11.03
CA LYS A 392 12.21 -14.05 -11.82
C LYS A 392 13.70 -13.82 -11.53
N LYS A 393 14.10 -12.60 -11.13
CA LYS A 393 15.45 -12.28 -10.65
C LYS A 393 15.77 -13.02 -9.35
N GLN A 394 14.87 -12.98 -8.36
CA GLN A 394 14.99 -13.75 -7.13
C GLN A 394 15.01 -15.27 -7.41
N PHE A 395 14.16 -15.78 -8.31
CA PHE A 395 14.17 -17.20 -8.68
C PHE A 395 15.50 -17.64 -9.29
N LYS A 396 16.08 -16.82 -10.19
CA LYS A 396 17.41 -17.07 -10.76
C LYS A 396 18.49 -17.09 -9.67
N HIS A 397 18.47 -16.13 -8.74
CA HIS A 397 19.39 -16.08 -7.60
C HIS A 397 19.28 -17.31 -6.71
N VAL A 398 18.05 -17.72 -6.35
CA VAL A 398 17.81 -18.95 -5.57
C VAL A 398 18.39 -20.15 -6.31
N ARG A 399 18.16 -20.28 -7.62
CA ARG A 399 18.72 -21.36 -8.44
C ARG A 399 20.24 -21.42 -8.44
N GLU A 400 20.90 -20.26 -8.54
CA GLU A 400 22.36 -20.17 -8.49
C GLU A 400 22.91 -20.59 -7.12
N GLN A 401 22.26 -20.16 -6.03
CA GLN A 401 22.66 -20.54 -4.67
C GLN A 401 22.42 -22.01 -4.33
N GLU A 402 21.35 -22.62 -4.84
CA GLU A 402 21.10 -24.07 -4.71
C GLU A 402 22.19 -24.93 -5.38
N ASN A 403 23.01 -24.33 -6.26
CA ASN A 403 24.17 -24.96 -6.90
C ASN A 403 25.52 -24.40 -6.40
N GLY A 404 25.55 -23.80 -5.21
CA GLY A 404 26.79 -23.31 -4.60
C GLY A 404 27.32 -22.00 -5.21
N GLY A 405 26.47 -21.22 -5.89
CA GLY A 405 26.83 -19.91 -6.46
C GLY A 405 27.35 -19.97 -7.90
N HIS A 406 27.13 -21.08 -8.62
CA HIS A 406 27.52 -21.24 -10.02
C HIS A 406 26.29 -21.57 -10.89
N PHE A 407 26.26 -21.03 -12.11
CA PHE A 407 25.30 -21.47 -13.13
C PHE A 407 25.46 -22.98 -13.35
N PRO A 408 24.36 -23.75 -13.48
CA PRO A 408 24.44 -25.20 -13.57
C PRO A 408 25.20 -25.62 -14.84
N GLY A 409 26.47 -26.01 -14.68
CA GLY A 409 27.11 -27.00 -15.55
C GLY A 409 26.60 -28.41 -15.21
N ASN A 410 26.97 -29.44 -16.00
CA ASN A 410 26.58 -30.85 -15.82
C ASN A 410 26.84 -31.38 -14.39
N GLY A 411 25.96 -31.06 -13.44
CA GLY A 411 26.28 -30.96 -12.02
C GLY A 411 25.49 -31.94 -11.13
N LYS A 412 26.13 -32.33 -10.02
CA LYS A 412 25.68 -33.33 -9.04
C LYS A 412 24.47 -32.90 -8.16
N TRP A 413 23.89 -31.71 -8.37
CA TRP A 413 22.89 -31.05 -7.50
C TRP A 413 21.66 -30.51 -8.30
N TYR A 414 20.86 -29.57 -7.78
CA TYR A 414 19.58 -29.15 -8.37
C TYR A 414 19.72 -28.30 -9.66
N THR A 415 19.80 -28.96 -10.82
CA THR A 415 20.09 -28.30 -12.10
C THR A 415 18.85 -28.05 -12.98
N ASP A 416 17.78 -28.81 -12.78
CA ASP A 416 16.58 -28.82 -13.61
C ASP A 416 15.47 -27.93 -13.03
N ILE A 417 14.89 -27.09 -13.90
CA ILE A 417 13.64 -26.40 -13.60
C ILE A 417 12.50 -27.30 -14.06
N ILE A 418 11.58 -27.60 -13.15
CA ILE A 418 10.36 -28.33 -13.46
C ILE A 418 9.21 -27.33 -13.47
N ASP A 419 8.50 -27.30 -14.60
CA ASP A 419 7.26 -26.58 -14.77
C ASP A 419 6.12 -27.37 -14.12
N LEU A 420 5.39 -26.73 -13.23
CA LEU A 420 4.25 -27.30 -12.50
C LEU A 420 2.92 -26.72 -12.99
N GLY A 421 2.93 -25.90 -14.04
CA GLY A 421 1.74 -25.26 -14.63
C GLY A 421 1.62 -23.79 -14.27
N GLU A 422 0.39 -23.32 -14.12
CA GLU A 422 0.06 -21.91 -13.88
C GLU A 422 -0.84 -21.76 -12.65
N MET A 423 -0.59 -20.74 -11.83
CA MET A 423 -1.39 -20.40 -10.65
C MET A 423 -1.49 -18.87 -10.53
N ASP A 424 -2.72 -18.37 -10.40
CA ASP A 424 -3.04 -16.93 -10.34
C ASP A 424 -2.50 -16.11 -11.54
N GLY A 425 -2.41 -16.71 -12.73
CA GLY A 425 -1.86 -16.05 -13.92
C GLY A 425 -0.33 -16.05 -14.01
N PHE A 426 0.37 -16.73 -13.09
CA PHE A 426 1.84 -16.83 -13.08
C PHE A 426 2.31 -18.27 -13.25
N GLU A 427 3.44 -18.45 -13.95
CA GLU A 427 4.10 -19.75 -14.06
C GLU A 427 4.49 -20.28 -12.67
N VAL A 428 4.33 -21.59 -12.46
CA VAL A 428 4.68 -22.29 -11.23
C VAL A 428 5.89 -23.17 -11.51
N LYS A 429 7.00 -22.92 -10.82
CA LYS A 429 8.28 -23.59 -11.07
C LYS A 429 8.89 -24.12 -9.79
N THR A 430 9.51 -25.29 -9.89
CA THR A 430 10.37 -25.82 -8.85
C THR A 430 11.74 -26.16 -9.42
N ILE A 431 12.72 -26.34 -8.54
CA ILE A 431 14.10 -26.66 -8.90
C ILE A 431 14.39 -28.05 -8.34
N THR A 432 14.79 -28.99 -9.19
CA THR A 432 15.18 -30.34 -8.76
C THR A 432 16.35 -30.89 -9.60
N ASN A 433 16.66 -32.18 -9.48
CA ASN A 433 17.48 -32.88 -10.45
C ASN A 433 16.70 -34.06 -11.03
N LYS A 434 16.56 -34.12 -12.37
CA LYS A 434 15.85 -35.21 -13.06
C LYS A 434 16.58 -36.55 -12.97
N ILE A 435 17.89 -36.53 -12.73
CA ILE A 435 18.69 -37.75 -12.49
C ILE A 435 18.46 -38.19 -11.06
N PHE A 436 17.89 -39.39 -10.93
CA PHE A 436 17.67 -40.05 -9.64
C PHE A 436 18.96 -40.11 -8.81
N ARG A 437 18.88 -39.76 -7.53
CA ARG A 437 20.00 -39.78 -6.59
C ARG A 437 19.91 -40.98 -5.67
N ARG A 438 21.05 -41.63 -5.40
CA ARG A 438 21.12 -42.74 -4.46
C ARG A 438 20.62 -42.28 -3.08
N TYR A 439 19.78 -43.11 -2.47
CA TYR A 439 19.27 -42.88 -1.13
C TYR A 439 20.41 -42.64 -0.13
N ASN A 440 20.17 -41.67 0.74
CA ASN A 440 20.96 -41.39 1.91
C ASN A 440 20.02 -40.88 3.01
N LYS A 441 20.27 -41.28 4.26
CA LYS A 441 19.42 -40.89 5.38
C LYS A 441 19.58 -39.39 5.64
N PRO A 442 18.50 -38.61 5.78
CA PRO A 442 18.60 -37.23 6.26
C PRO A 442 19.15 -37.19 7.70
N CYS A 443 19.93 -36.14 8.01
CA CYS A 443 20.36 -35.89 9.39
C CYS A 443 19.21 -35.29 10.22
N ASP A 444 19.31 -35.36 11.54
CA ASP A 444 18.26 -34.91 12.47
C ASP A 444 17.96 -33.42 12.27
N ALA A 445 18.98 -32.58 12.08
CA ALA A 445 18.80 -31.15 11.81
C ALA A 445 18.01 -30.86 10.51
N TYR A 446 18.25 -31.64 9.44
CA TYR A 446 17.50 -31.50 8.19
C TYR A 446 16.05 -31.96 8.36
N TRP A 447 15.86 -33.08 9.07
CA TRP A 447 14.55 -33.63 9.39
C TRP A 447 13.71 -32.66 10.21
N ASP A 448 14.28 -32.09 11.27
CA ASP A 448 13.62 -31.09 12.12
C ASP A 448 13.25 -29.83 11.34
N THR A 449 14.11 -29.39 10.42
CA THR A 449 13.82 -28.26 9.53
C THR A 449 12.60 -28.53 8.64
N LEU A 450 12.47 -29.76 8.11
CA LEU A 450 11.30 -30.15 7.32
C LEU A 450 10.03 -30.17 8.18
N ILE A 451 10.09 -30.73 9.38
CA ILE A 451 8.96 -30.72 10.31
C ILE A 451 8.52 -29.29 10.63
N LYS A 452 9.46 -28.40 10.98
CA LYS A 452 9.16 -26.97 11.23
C LYS A 452 8.48 -26.31 10.02
N GLY A 453 9.01 -26.54 8.82
CA GLY A 453 8.44 -25.99 7.59
C GLY A 453 7.04 -26.51 7.26
N ILE A 454 6.79 -27.81 7.49
CA ILE A 454 5.46 -28.40 7.30
C ILE A 454 4.48 -27.86 8.35
N LYS A 455 4.84 -27.84 9.64
CA LYS A 455 4.00 -27.27 10.71
C LYS A 455 3.66 -25.80 10.49
N GLU A 456 4.61 -25.01 9.97
CA GLU A 456 4.40 -23.59 9.67
C GLU A 456 3.33 -23.38 8.58
N ASN A 457 3.25 -24.25 7.58
CA ASN A 457 2.45 -24.02 6.38
C ASN A 457 1.24 -24.95 6.24
N TRP A 458 1.24 -26.11 6.90
CA TRP A 458 0.18 -27.12 6.91
C TRP A 458 -0.32 -27.35 8.34
N PRO A 459 -0.94 -26.32 8.98
CA PRO A 459 -1.27 -26.35 10.41
C PRO A 459 -2.30 -27.42 10.80
N ASP A 460 -3.04 -27.96 9.82
CA ASP A 460 -4.05 -29.00 10.05
C ASP A 460 -3.46 -30.42 10.11
N MET A 461 -2.19 -30.62 9.76
CA MET A 461 -1.54 -31.93 9.87
C MET A 461 -1.05 -32.19 11.30
N SER A 462 -1.35 -33.38 11.82
CA SER A 462 -0.83 -33.80 13.13
C SER A 462 0.65 -34.19 13.07
N ASP A 463 1.32 -34.22 14.23
CA ASP A 463 2.72 -34.66 14.32
C ASP A 463 2.94 -36.09 13.80
N GLU A 464 1.93 -36.96 13.98
CA GLU A 464 1.91 -38.32 13.41
C GLU A 464 1.82 -38.27 11.88
N ASP A 465 0.87 -37.50 11.31
CA ASP A 465 0.71 -37.40 9.85
C ASP A 465 1.96 -36.85 9.15
N ILE A 466 2.61 -35.85 9.76
CA ILE A 466 3.86 -35.28 9.25
C ILE A 466 4.98 -36.33 9.26
N THR A 467 5.08 -37.08 10.35
CA THR A 467 6.09 -38.14 10.49
C THR A 467 5.86 -39.25 9.47
N ASP A 468 4.62 -39.71 9.31
CA ASP A 468 4.23 -40.73 8.34
C ASP A 468 4.50 -40.27 6.91
N TYR A 469 4.17 -39.01 6.58
CA TYR A 469 4.49 -38.43 5.27
C TYR A 469 5.99 -38.46 4.99
N LEU A 470 6.83 -38.04 5.93
CA LEU A 470 8.29 -38.01 5.74
C LEU A 470 8.89 -39.43 5.67
N ILE A 471 8.39 -40.38 6.47
CA ILE A 471 8.81 -41.79 6.41
C ILE A 471 8.48 -42.38 5.03
N ASN A 472 7.30 -42.06 4.48
CA ASN A 472 6.90 -42.50 3.14
C ASN A 472 7.77 -41.92 2.01
N CYS A 473 8.57 -40.89 2.28
CA CYS A 473 9.55 -40.34 1.33
C CYS A 473 10.90 -41.10 1.34
N ILE A 474 11.11 -42.07 2.24
CA ILE A 474 12.31 -42.92 2.25
C ILE A 474 12.19 -43.98 1.15
N ARG A 475 13.20 -44.10 0.28
CA ARG A 475 13.16 -44.95 -0.94
C ARG A 475 14.35 -45.86 -1.10
#